data_AF-A0A1Q3TSP7-F1
#
_entry.id   AF-A0A1Q3TSP7-F1
#
_cell.length_a   1.000
_cell.length_b   1.000
_cell.length_c   1.000
_cell.angle_alpha   90.00
_cell.angle_beta   90.00
_cell.angle_gamma   90.00
#
_symmetry.space_group_name_H-M   'P 1'
#
loop_
_entity.id
_entity.type
_entity.pdbx_description
1 polymer ?
#
loop_
_entity_poly.entity_id
_entity_poly.type
_entity_poly.pdbx_seq_one_letter_code
_entity_poly.pdbx_strand_id
1 'polypeptide(L)'
;MENEQSTEPKTFIEWLQQKKEQFELDYDSELAERLGLYEETVNRLFSGKQNPSASNVQTIIEKLKLREGSAEYNLLLKLAHEARYKSERAWRRPNRKSN
;
A
#
# COMPACT_ATOMS: atom_id res chain seq x y z
N MET A 1 22.76 19.77 -9.60
CA MET A 1 22.29 18.40 -9.90
C MET A 1 22.33 17.72 -8.55
N GLU A 2 21.24 17.39 -7.90
CA GLU A 2 20.16 16.50 -8.35
C GLU A 2 18.78 17.03 -7.89
N ASN A 3 17.75 16.81 -8.71
CA ASN A 3 16.37 17.12 -8.34
C ASN A 3 15.95 16.19 -7.20
N GLU A 4 15.67 16.74 -6.02
CA GLU A 4 14.90 16.08 -4.96
C GLU A 4 13.47 15.85 -5.48
N GLN A 5 13.30 14.80 -6.27
CA GLN A 5 12.02 14.30 -6.70
C GLN A 5 11.35 13.73 -5.47
N SER A 6 10.61 14.57 -4.74
CA SER A 6 9.57 14.16 -3.80
C SER A 6 8.48 13.44 -4.57
N THR A 7 8.77 12.21 -5.01
CA THR A 7 7.79 11.32 -5.62
C THR A 7 6.98 10.73 -4.49
N GLU A 8 5.94 11.45 -4.06
CA GLU A 8 4.89 10.84 -3.25
C GLU A 8 4.42 9.56 -3.96
N PRO A 9 4.39 8.41 -3.24
CA PRO A 9 4.07 7.14 -3.86
C PRO A 9 2.62 7.17 -4.36
N LYS A 10 2.42 6.80 -5.63
CA LYS A 10 1.12 6.84 -6.29
C LYS A 10 0.31 5.57 -6.05
N THR A 11 0.96 4.50 -5.60
CA THR A 11 0.36 3.20 -5.30
C THR A 11 0.86 2.67 -3.97
N PHE A 12 0.08 1.78 -3.36
CA PHE A 12 0.46 1.12 -2.11
C PHE A 12 1.77 0.32 -2.26
N ILE A 13 2.01 -0.25 -3.45
CA ILE A 13 3.23 -1.01 -3.75
C ILE A 13 4.44 -0.07 -3.77
N GLU A 14 4.35 1.07 -4.46
CA GLU A 14 5.42 2.08 -4.45
C GLU A 14 5.68 2.59 -3.02
N TRP A 15 4.63 2.75 -2.21
CA TRP A 15 4.80 3.13 -0.80
C TRP A 15 5.56 2.06 -0.02
N LEU A 16 5.27 0.77 -0.23
CA LEU A 16 6.02 -0.34 0.37
C LEU A 16 7.48 -0.37 -0.10
N GLN A 17 7.74 -0.16 -1.39
CA GLN A 17 9.09 -0.07 -1.95
C GLN A 17 9.88 1.06 -1.31
N GLN A 18 9.30 2.26 -1.24
CA GLN A 18 9.93 3.41 -0.59
C GLN A 18 10.22 3.15 0.88
N LYS A 19 9.32 2.46 1.61
CA LYS A 19 9.60 2.08 2.99
C LYS A 19 10.73 1.06 3.10
N LYS A 20 10.80 0.10 2.18
CA LYS A 20 11.91 -0.86 2.11
C LYS A 20 13.25 -0.14 1.89
N GLU A 21 13.29 0.78 0.94
CA GLU A 21 14.47 1.62 0.64
C GLU A 21 14.82 2.53 1.83
N GLN A 22 13.84 3.19 2.43
CA GLN A 22 14.03 4.07 3.59
C GLN A 22 14.60 3.33 4.80
N PHE A 23 14.22 2.07 4.98
CA PHE A 23 14.73 1.23 6.06
C PHE A 23 16.00 0.47 5.69
N GLU A 24 16.50 0.62 4.46
CA GLU A 24 17.67 -0.09 3.92
C GLU A 24 17.55 -1.61 4.11
N LEU A 25 16.36 -2.16 3.86
CA LEU A 25 16.08 -3.57 4.05
C LEU A 25 16.32 -4.36 2.77
N ASP A 26 17.09 -5.43 2.86
CA ASP A 26 17.32 -6.34 1.74
C ASP A 26 16.11 -7.26 1.51
N TYR A 27 15.41 -7.65 2.58
CA TYR A 27 14.38 -8.69 2.54
C TYR A 27 12.97 -8.17 2.86
N ASP A 28 11.97 -8.73 2.18
CA ASP A 28 10.55 -8.37 2.37
C ASP A 28 10.01 -8.88 3.72
N SER A 29 10.60 -9.93 4.28
CA SER A 29 10.31 -10.45 5.61
C SER A 29 10.61 -9.43 6.70
N GLU A 30 11.75 -8.74 6.63
CA GLU A 30 12.12 -7.70 7.60
C GLU A 30 11.19 -6.49 7.49
N LEU A 31 10.77 -6.14 6.27
CA LEU A 31 9.76 -5.11 6.07
C LEU A 31 8.43 -5.52 6.71
N ALA A 32 8.03 -6.78 6.56
CA ALA A 32 6.81 -7.29 7.18
C ALA A 32 6.87 -7.17 8.72
N GLU A 33 7.99 -7.54 9.34
CA GLU A 33 8.19 -7.37 10.79
C GLU A 33 8.14 -5.90 11.23
N ARG A 34 8.75 -5.00 10.45
CA ARG A 34 8.73 -3.55 10.69
C ARG A 34 7.34 -2.95 10.56
N LEU A 35 6.53 -3.46 9.64
CA LEU A 35 5.15 -3.06 9.41
C LEU A 35 4.14 -3.80 10.32
N GLY A 36 4.59 -4.83 11.05
CA GLY A 36 3.74 -5.65 11.92
C GLY A 36 2.83 -6.59 11.14
N LEU A 37 3.16 -6.90 9.89
CA LEU A 37 2.41 -7.77 9.01
C LEU A 37 3.09 -9.14 8.88
N TYR A 38 2.31 -10.13 8.45
CA TYR A 38 2.88 -11.40 8.02
C TYR A 38 3.62 -11.24 6.69
N GLU A 39 4.75 -11.92 6.53
CA GLU A 39 5.54 -11.94 5.30
C GLU A 39 4.69 -12.31 4.08
N GLU A 40 3.82 -13.33 4.21
CA GLU A 40 2.92 -13.74 3.13
C GLU A 40 2.00 -12.60 2.69
N THR A 41 1.49 -11.81 3.64
CA THR A 41 0.66 -10.64 3.35
C THR A 41 1.43 -9.61 2.55
N VAL A 42 2.66 -9.28 2.97
CA VAL A 42 3.52 -8.32 2.27
C VAL A 42 3.85 -8.81 0.86
N ASN A 43 4.21 -10.08 0.70
CA ASN A 43 4.46 -10.69 -0.61
C ASN A 43 3.24 -10.61 -1.55
N ARG A 44 2.03 -10.86 -1.03
CA ARG A 44 0.78 -10.76 -1.81
C ARG A 44 0.45 -9.31 -2.19
N LEU A 45 0.77 -8.34 -1.32
CA LEU A 45 0.63 -6.91 -1.60
C LEU A 45 1.61 -6.45 -2.67
N PHE A 46 2.90 -6.81 -2.56
CA PHE A 46 3.92 -6.52 -3.57
C PHE A 46 3.57 -7.13 -4.93
N SER A 47 3.07 -8.35 -4.93
CA SER A 47 2.65 -9.04 -6.16
C SER A 47 1.38 -8.45 -6.78
N GLY A 48 0.70 -7.49 -6.12
CA GLY A 48 -0.60 -6.97 -6.53
C GLY A 48 -1.72 -8.02 -6.53
N LYS A 49 -1.47 -9.21 -5.95
CA LYS A 49 -2.45 -10.31 -5.86
C LYS A 49 -3.51 -10.04 -4.79
N GLN A 50 -3.20 -9.17 -3.84
CA GLN A 50 -4.08 -8.76 -2.76
C GLN A 50 -4.01 -7.24 -2.58
N ASN A 51 -5.13 -6.62 -2.24
CA ASN A 51 -5.16 -5.23 -1.82
C ASN A 51 -4.98 -5.11 -0.31
N PRO A 52 -4.40 -4.00 0.18
CA PRO A 52 -4.30 -3.72 1.61
C PRO A 52 -5.71 -3.68 2.23
N SER A 53 -5.92 -4.54 3.22
CA SER A 53 -7.16 -4.55 4.01
C SER A 53 -7.12 -3.44 5.06
N ALA A 54 -8.30 -3.00 5.54
CA ALA A 54 -8.38 -1.99 6.60
C ALA A 54 -7.59 -2.42 7.86
N SER A 55 -7.65 -3.70 8.22
CA SER A 55 -6.86 -4.27 9.32
C SER A 55 -5.35 -4.14 9.07
N ASN A 56 -4.86 -4.47 7.86
CA ASN A 56 -3.44 -4.34 7.54
C ASN A 56 -2.96 -2.89 7.66
N VAL A 57 -3.77 -1.95 7.17
CA VAL A 57 -3.47 -0.51 7.24
C VAL A 57 -3.43 -0.02 8.68
N GLN A 58 -4.39 -0.45 9.49
CA GLN A 58 -4.44 -0.12 10.91
C GLN A 58 -3.21 -0.68 11.65
N THR A 59 -2.85 -1.95 11.40
CA THR A 59 -1.64 -2.56 11.96
C THR A 59 -0.38 -1.78 11.58
N ILE A 60 -0.25 -1.36 10.31
CA ILE A 60 0.87 -0.52 9.87
C ILE A 60 0.90 0.81 10.63
N ILE A 61 -0.24 1.50 10.75
CA ILE A 61 -0.36 2.79 11.44
C ILE A 61 0.07 2.65 12.90
N GLU A 62 -0.42 1.63 13.59
CA GLU A 62 -0.08 1.35 14.98
C GLU A 62 1.40 1.00 15.14
N LYS A 63 1.95 0.17 14.24
CA LYS A 63 3.34 -0.29 14.31
C LYS A 63 4.33 0.84 14.03
N LEU A 64 4.05 1.65 13.01
CA LEU A 64 4.85 2.83 12.66
C LEU A 64 4.54 4.05 13.53
N LYS A 65 3.56 3.94 14.44
CA LYS A 65 3.09 5.04 15.31
C LYS A 65 2.77 6.31 14.51
N LEU A 66 2.13 6.13 13.35
CA LEU A 66 1.76 7.26 12.49
C LEU A 66 0.72 8.10 13.21
N ARG A 67 0.96 9.42 13.28
CA ARG A 67 0.02 10.34 13.88
C ARG A 67 -1.19 10.51 12.97
N GLU A 68 -2.39 10.41 13.54
CA GLU A 68 -3.63 10.72 12.84
C GLU A 68 -3.56 12.14 12.25
N GLY A 69 -3.91 12.27 10.97
CA GLY A 69 -3.85 13.53 10.24
C GLY A 69 -2.47 13.90 9.68
N SER A 70 -1.42 13.10 9.91
CA SER A 70 -0.15 13.28 9.21
C SER A 70 -0.28 13.04 7.70
N ALA A 71 0.63 13.61 6.90
CA ALA A 71 0.65 13.39 5.46
C ALA A 71 0.75 11.88 5.13
N GLU A 72 1.62 11.14 5.83
CA GLU A 72 1.79 9.70 5.66
C GLU A 72 0.52 8.91 6.04
N TYR A 73 -0.17 9.28 7.11
CA TYR A 73 -1.43 8.66 7.51
C TYR A 73 -2.51 8.82 6.44
N ASN A 74 -2.72 10.06 5.98
CA ASN A 74 -3.72 10.34 4.95
C ASN A 74 -3.38 9.68 3.60
N LEU A 75 -2.09 9.66 3.25
CA LEU A 75 -1.58 8.99 2.06
C LEU A 75 -1.83 7.48 2.13
N LEU A 76 -1.47 6.82 3.23
CA LEU A 76 -1.67 5.39 3.39
C LEU A 76 -3.15 5.00 3.29
N LEU A 77 -4.04 5.77 3.94
CA LEU A 77 -5.49 5.59 3.85
C LEU A 77 -5.99 5.76 2.42
N LYS A 78 -5.53 6.80 1.71
CA LYS A 78 -5.89 7.06 0.32
C LYS A 78 -5.44 5.91 -0.58
N LEU A 79 -4.19 5.47 -0.47
CA LEU A 79 -3.63 4.39 -1.29
C LEU A 79 -4.38 3.08 -1.06
N ALA A 80 -4.71 2.76 0.20
CA ALA A 80 -5.47 1.58 0.52
C ALA A 80 -6.91 1.63 0.00
N HIS A 81 -7.53 2.81 0.07
CA HIS A 81 -8.85 3.06 -0.51
C HIS A 81 -8.82 2.90 -2.04
N GLU A 82 -7.86 3.52 -2.73
CA GLU A 82 -7.73 3.42 -4.19
C GLU A 82 -7.49 1.98 -4.66
N ALA A 83 -6.68 1.20 -3.93
CA ALA A 83 -6.44 -0.21 -4.24
C ALA A 83 -7.74 -1.04 -4.18
N ARG A 84 -8.60 -0.77 -3.18
CA ARG A 84 -9.91 -1.41 -3.05
C ARG A 84 -10.86 -1.01 -4.19
N TYR A 85 -10.94 0.28 -4.52
CA TYR A 85 -11.86 0.79 -5.54
C TYR A 85 -11.49 0.39 -6.98
N LYS A 86 -10.20 0.27 -7.31
CA LYS A 86 -9.78 -0.27 -8.62
C LYS A 86 -10.29 -1.70 -8.86
N SER A 87 -10.44 -2.48 -7.80
CA SER A 87 -10.96 -3.85 -7.88
C SER A 87 -12.48 -3.89 -8.13
N GLU A 88 -13.26 -2.96 -7.56
CA GLU A 88 -14.70 -2.86 -7.83
C GLU A 88 -15.02 -2.34 -9.24
N ARG A 89 -14.20 -1.42 -9.77
CA ARG A 89 -14.40 -0.88 -11.12
C ARG A 89 -14.17 -1.91 -12.23
N ALA A 90 -13.35 -2.93 -11.99
CA ALA A 90 -13.12 -4.03 -12.93
C ALA A 90 -14.37 -4.92 -13.14
N TRP A 91 -15.29 -4.97 -12.16
CA TRP A 91 -16.52 -5.76 -12.23
C TRP A 91 -17.70 -5.04 -12.87
N ARG A 92 -17.68 -3.71 -12.91
CA ARG A 92 -18.68 -2.94 -13.67
C ARG A 92 -18.32 -2.85 -15.16
N ARG A 93 -18.17 -4.00 -15.82
CA ARG A 93 -18.52 -4.03 -17.25
C ARG A 93 -20.04 -3.92 -17.32
N PRO A 94 -20.64 -2.91 -17.98
CA PRO A 94 -22.04 -3.02 -18.35
C PRO A 94 -22.15 -4.28 -19.18
N ASN A 95 -22.89 -5.26 -18.68
CA ASN A 95 -23.29 -6.43 -19.44
C ASN A 95 -24.14 -5.90 -20.60
N ARG A 96 -23.48 -5.55 -21.72
CA ARG A 96 -24.13 -5.09 -22.94
C ARG A 96 -24.82 -6.33 -23.50
N LYS A 97 -25.99 -6.65 -22.96
CA LYS A 97 -26.98 -7.47 -23.64
C LYS A 97 -27.25 -6.77 -24.97
N SER A 98 -26.60 -7.25 -26.03
CA SER A 98 -27.10 -7.05 -27.37
C SER A 98 -28.44 -7.77 -27.42
N ASN A 99 -29.51 -6.99 -27.54
CA ASN A 99 -30.80 -7.46 -28.02
C ASN A 99 -31.33 -6.44 -29.01
#